data_AF-A0A955A4B9-F1
#
_entry.id   AF-A0A955A4B9-F1
#
_cell.length_a   1.000
_cell.length_b   1.000
_cell.length_c   1.000
_cell.angle_alpha   90.00
_cell.angle_beta   90.00
_cell.angle_gamma   90.00
#
_symmetry.space_group_name_H-M   'P 1'
#
loop_
_entity.id
_entity.type
_entity.pdbx_description
1 polymer ?
#
loop_
_entity_poly.entity_id
_entity_poly.type
_entity_poly.pdbx_seq_one_letter_code
_entity_poly.pdbx_strand_id
1 'polypeptide(L)'
;MGTTFLAVGEPPRGFWLRDGILELWLRFLALHVEDPVEDESLATQIHNQWLLASRGFFNGCVPDGISEAVSSTEGERIVRDAIHSLLKVLRESPAQLSKDVLNAMGFCGGAFTADIQTWRLVEVSEAVIDLLDGKIGSTASDTSFMPGCGPAR
;
A
#
# COMPACT_ATOMS: atom_id res chain seq x y z
N MET A 1 2.27 -8.11 15.78
CA MET A 1 2.16 -7.47 14.45
C MET A 1 1.44 -8.45 13.56
N GLY A 2 0.29 -8.07 13.03
CA GLY A 2 -0.43 -8.91 12.08
C GLY A 2 0.18 -8.83 10.69
N THR A 3 -0.33 -9.69 9.82
CA THR A 3 -0.01 -9.73 8.41
C THR A 3 -1.29 -9.84 7.60
N THR A 4 -1.33 -9.14 6.48
CA THR A 4 -2.47 -9.12 5.56
C THR A 4 -2.03 -9.69 4.22
N PHE A 5 -2.87 -10.54 3.63
CA PHE A 5 -2.65 -11.07 2.30
C PHE A 5 -3.29 -10.12 1.29
N LEU A 6 -2.47 -9.35 0.58
CA LEU A 6 -2.93 -8.48 -0.51
C LEU A 6 -3.11 -9.35 -1.75
N ALA A 7 -4.33 -9.39 -2.28
CA ALA A 7 -4.69 -10.25 -3.41
C ALA A 7 -5.48 -9.52 -4.49
N VAL A 8 -5.34 -9.96 -5.74
CA VAL A 8 -6.14 -9.50 -6.88
C VAL A 8 -6.58 -10.68 -7.74
N GLY A 9 -7.67 -10.48 -8.48
CA GLY A 9 -8.17 -11.40 -9.51
C GLY A 9 -8.84 -12.67 -8.97
N GLU A 10 -9.27 -13.51 -9.91
CA GLU A 10 -9.92 -14.79 -9.64
C GLU A 10 -9.30 -15.90 -10.52
N PRO A 11 -8.65 -16.94 -9.94
CA PRO A 11 -8.43 -17.16 -8.51
C PRO A 11 -7.48 -16.11 -7.88
N PRO A 12 -7.61 -15.83 -6.57
CA PRO A 12 -6.84 -14.78 -5.90
C PRO A 12 -5.35 -15.11 -5.89
N ARG A 13 -4.54 -14.20 -6.44
CA ARG A 13 -3.08 -14.24 -6.39
C ARG A 13 -2.59 -13.04 -5.62
N GLY A 14 -1.47 -13.19 -4.93
CA GLY A 14 -1.04 -12.15 -4.00
C GLY A 14 0.17 -12.52 -3.18
N PHE A 15 0.45 -11.69 -2.17
CA PHE A 15 1.55 -11.89 -1.24
C PHE A 15 1.22 -11.32 0.14
N TRP A 16 1.94 -11.77 1.16
CA TRP A 16 1.76 -11.30 2.53
C TRP A 16 2.54 -10.02 2.80
N LEU A 17 1.93 -9.09 3.51
CA LEU A 17 2.54 -7.86 4.01
C LEU A 17 2.38 -7.75 5.52
N ARG A 18 3.30 -7.06 6.19
CA ARG A 18 3.07 -6.61 7.57
C ARG A 18 2.05 -5.49 7.56
N ASP A 19 1.07 -5.55 8.45
CA ASP A 19 -0.04 -4.60 8.52
C ASP A 19 0.45 -3.15 8.56
N GLY A 20 1.43 -2.83 9.43
CA GLY A 20 1.95 -1.45 9.51
C GLY A 20 2.69 -0.95 8.27
N ILE A 21 3.27 -1.84 7.45
CA ILE A 21 3.87 -1.44 6.16
C ILE A 21 2.76 -1.21 5.13
N LEU A 22 1.74 -2.07 5.10
CA LEU A 22 0.60 -1.93 4.21
C LEU A 22 -0.20 -0.65 4.53
N GLU A 23 -0.48 -0.37 5.80
CA GLU A 23 -1.16 0.85 6.24
C GLU A 23 -0.39 2.11 5.83
N LEU A 24 0.93 2.14 6.08
CA LEU A 24 1.77 3.27 5.68
C LEU A 24 1.81 3.43 4.16
N TRP A 25 1.92 2.32 3.42
CA TRP A 25 1.91 2.34 1.97
C TRP A 25 0.57 2.84 1.41
N LEU A 26 -0.57 2.38 1.94
CA LEU A 26 -1.90 2.85 1.57
C LEU A 26 -2.09 4.34 1.89
N ARG A 27 -1.53 4.81 3.02
CA ARG A 27 -1.57 6.24 3.39
C ARG A 27 -0.89 7.09 2.33
N PHE A 28 0.32 6.71 1.92
CA PHE A 28 1.01 7.43 0.87
C PHE A 28 0.32 7.28 -0.47
N LEU A 29 -0.12 6.07 -0.82
CA LEU A 29 -0.78 5.82 -2.10
C LEU A 29 -2.02 6.69 -2.29
N ALA A 30 -2.83 6.86 -1.24
CA ALA A 30 -3.97 7.77 -1.26
C ALA A 30 -3.55 9.20 -1.62
N LEU A 31 -2.45 9.73 -1.07
CA LEU A 31 -1.95 11.08 -1.40
C LEU A 31 -1.47 11.24 -2.85
N HIS A 32 -1.32 10.13 -3.58
CA HIS A 32 -0.92 10.11 -4.99
C HIS A 32 -2.08 9.82 -5.95
N VAL A 33 -3.31 9.67 -5.44
CA VAL A 33 -4.51 9.74 -6.27
C VAL A 33 -4.72 11.20 -6.67
N GLU A 34 -4.92 11.45 -7.97
CA GLU A 34 -5.17 12.81 -8.49
C GLU A 34 -6.34 13.46 -7.73
N ASP A 35 -6.17 14.74 -7.37
CA ASP A 35 -7.12 15.48 -6.52
C ASP A 35 -8.53 15.38 -7.12
N PRO A 36 -9.46 14.65 -6.48
CA PRO A 36 -10.76 14.41 -7.06
C PRO A 36 -11.55 15.72 -7.07
N VAL A 37 -11.67 16.32 -8.26
CA VAL A 37 -12.44 17.55 -8.48
C VAL A 37 -13.94 17.32 -8.31
N GLU A 38 -14.40 16.08 -8.53
CA GLU A 38 -15.79 15.67 -8.39
C GLU A 38 -15.99 14.79 -7.15
N ASP A 39 -16.84 15.28 -6.25
CA ASP A 39 -17.39 14.47 -5.16
C ASP A 39 -18.09 13.24 -5.78
N GLU A 40 -17.77 12.05 -5.28
CA GLU A 40 -18.28 10.72 -5.72
C GLU A 40 -17.58 10.03 -6.91
N SER A 41 -16.54 10.63 -7.52
CA SER A 41 -15.75 9.93 -8.55
C SER A 41 -15.13 8.61 -8.03
N LEU A 42 -14.82 7.67 -8.94
CA LEU A 42 -14.15 6.41 -8.56
C LEU A 42 -12.80 6.68 -7.85
N ALA A 43 -12.07 7.71 -8.29
CA ALA A 43 -10.85 8.16 -7.64
C ALA A 43 -11.09 8.60 -6.19
N THR A 44 -12.17 9.36 -5.93
CA THR A 44 -12.60 9.78 -4.59
C THR A 44 -12.89 8.57 -3.69
N GLN A 45 -13.58 7.56 -4.22
CA GLN A 45 -13.93 6.35 -3.48
C GLN A 45 -12.67 5.55 -3.10
N ILE A 46 -11.79 5.30 -4.06
CA ILE A 46 -10.51 4.62 -3.85
C ILE A 46 -9.65 5.37 -2.82
N HIS A 47 -9.49 6.68 -3.00
CA HIS A 47 -8.77 7.56 -2.08
C HIS A 47 -9.29 7.45 -0.65
N ASN A 48 -10.61 7.60 -0.45
CA ASN A 48 -11.21 7.59 0.87
C ASN A 48 -11.13 6.22 1.54
N GLN A 49 -11.27 5.14 0.77
CA GLN A 49 -11.11 3.78 1.26
C GLN A 49 -9.69 3.53 1.76
N TRP A 50 -8.66 3.93 1.01
CA TRP A 50 -7.27 3.77 1.42
C TRP A 50 -6.88 4.68 2.59
N LEU A 51 -7.43 5.89 2.64
CA LEU A 51 -7.31 6.73 3.83
C LEU A 51 -7.92 6.05 5.06
N LEU A 52 -9.10 5.46 4.94
CA LEU A 52 -9.74 4.73 6.04
C LEU A 52 -8.93 3.50 6.47
N ALA A 53 -8.48 2.69 5.51
CA ALA A 53 -7.66 1.49 5.74
C ALA A 53 -6.28 1.80 6.35
N SER A 54 -5.79 3.03 6.17
CA SER A 54 -4.51 3.48 6.73
C SER A 54 -4.61 4.27 8.05
N ARG A 55 -5.83 4.49 8.58
CA ARG A 55 -6.01 5.24 9.84
C ARG A 55 -5.42 4.54 11.07
N GLY A 56 -5.15 3.24 11.01
CA GLY A 56 -4.05 2.66 11.77
C GLY A 56 -4.34 1.40 12.57
N PHE A 57 -3.25 0.68 12.82
CA PHE A 57 -3.07 -0.46 13.73
C PHE A 57 -4.19 -1.50 13.70
N PHE A 58 -4.69 -1.81 12.50
CA PHE A 58 -5.47 -3.01 12.29
C PHE A 58 -4.64 -4.21 12.77
N ASN A 59 -5.18 -4.92 13.76
CA ASN A 59 -4.57 -6.13 14.28
C ASN A 59 -5.26 -7.33 13.63
N GLY A 60 -4.67 -7.86 12.55
CA GLY A 60 -5.04 -9.17 12.01
C GLY A 60 -5.61 -9.17 10.59
N CYS A 61 -6.05 -8.02 10.06
CA CYS A 61 -6.39 -7.84 8.64
C CYS A 61 -6.63 -6.36 8.31
N VAL A 62 -5.85 -5.79 7.39
CA VAL A 62 -6.08 -4.45 6.84
C VAL A 62 -7.05 -4.55 5.66
N PRO A 63 -8.18 -3.82 5.65
CA PRO A 63 -9.12 -3.83 4.52
C PRO A 63 -8.59 -2.98 3.36
N ASP A 64 -7.60 -3.49 2.62
CA ASP A 64 -6.82 -2.73 1.63
C ASP A 64 -7.61 -2.28 0.39
N GLY A 65 -8.64 -3.03 0.01
CA GLY A 65 -9.53 -2.67 -1.10
C GLY A 65 -8.89 -2.74 -2.50
N ILE A 66 -7.67 -3.26 -2.65
CA ILE A 66 -6.95 -3.23 -3.93
C ILE A 66 -7.68 -4.07 -4.98
N SER A 67 -8.15 -5.28 -4.63
CA SER A 67 -8.89 -6.15 -5.54
C SER A 67 -10.12 -5.48 -6.13
N GLU A 68 -10.87 -4.76 -5.30
CA GLU A 68 -12.06 -4.01 -5.72
C GLU A 68 -11.68 -2.80 -6.58
N ALA A 69 -10.65 -2.05 -6.18
CA ALA A 69 -10.16 -0.89 -6.91
C ALA A 69 -9.69 -1.23 -8.33
N VAL A 70 -9.10 -2.41 -8.55
CA VAL A 70 -8.62 -2.84 -9.88
C VAL A 70 -9.61 -3.70 -10.67
N SER A 71 -10.84 -3.85 -10.17
CA SER A 71 -11.88 -4.66 -10.83
C SER A 71 -12.41 -4.05 -12.15
N SER A 72 -12.13 -2.76 -12.39
CA SER A 72 -12.47 -2.05 -13.62
C SER A 72 -11.21 -1.48 -14.29
N THR A 73 -11.24 -1.31 -15.61
CA THR A 73 -10.12 -0.71 -16.36
C THR A 73 -9.80 0.72 -15.89
N GLU A 74 -10.83 1.49 -15.53
CA GLU A 74 -10.64 2.84 -14.99
C GLU A 74 -9.96 2.82 -13.63
N GLY A 75 -10.44 1.97 -12.72
CA GLY A 75 -9.87 1.82 -11.39
C GLY A 75 -8.44 1.28 -11.43
N GLU A 76 -8.15 0.28 -12.26
CA GLU A 76 -6.79 -0.23 -12.47
C GLU A 76 -5.84 0.88 -12.96
N ARG A 77 -6.30 1.73 -13.91
CA ARG A 77 -5.51 2.87 -14.36
C ARG A 77 -5.21 3.84 -13.23
N ILE A 78 -6.22 4.22 -12.42
CA ILE A 78 -6.04 5.12 -11.26
C ILE A 78 -5.02 4.54 -10.28
N VAL A 79 -5.15 3.25 -9.94
CA VAL A 79 -4.23 2.57 -9.03
C VAL A 79 -2.80 2.58 -9.59
N ARG A 80 -2.62 2.23 -10.87
CA ARG A 80 -1.29 2.23 -11.50
C ARG A 80 -0.67 3.62 -11.55
N ASP A 81 -1.44 4.65 -11.90
CA ASP A 81 -0.99 6.04 -11.94
C ASP A 81 -0.53 6.50 -10.54
N ALA A 82 -1.30 6.19 -9.51
CA ALA A 82 -0.95 6.48 -8.11
C ALA A 82 0.33 5.75 -7.67
N ILE A 83 0.48 4.45 -8.00
CA ILE A 83 1.69 3.68 -7.65
C ILE A 83 2.91 4.25 -8.36
N HIS A 84 2.82 4.58 -9.66
CA HIS A 84 3.94 5.16 -10.41
C HIS A 84 4.34 6.54 -9.87
N SER A 85 3.35 7.37 -9.53
CA SER A 85 3.55 8.67 -8.90
C SER A 85 4.26 8.54 -7.55
N LEU A 86 3.80 7.62 -6.70
CA LEU A 86 4.42 7.31 -5.42
C LEU A 86 5.85 6.78 -5.57
N LEU A 87 6.05 5.81 -6.46
CA LEU A 87 7.34 5.17 -6.68
C LEU A 87 8.42 6.18 -7.12
N LYS A 88 8.04 7.14 -7.97
CA LYS A 88 8.92 8.24 -8.37
C LYS A 88 9.39 9.04 -7.16
N VAL A 89 8.46 9.47 -6.30
CA VAL A 89 8.79 10.26 -5.11
C VAL A 89 9.60 9.46 -4.10
N LEU A 90 9.28 8.19 -3.87
CA LEU A 90 10.02 7.32 -2.94
C LEU A 90 11.47 7.12 -3.37
N ARG A 91 11.75 7.01 -4.67
CA ARG A 91 13.12 6.88 -5.20
C ARG A 91 13.95 8.15 -5.06
N GLU A 92 13.31 9.31 -5.03
CA GLU A 92 13.95 10.62 -4.83
C GLU A 92 14.00 11.01 -3.34
N SER A 93 13.26 10.30 -2.48
CA SER A 93 13.19 10.55 -1.05
C SER A 93 14.46 10.11 -0.31
N PRO A 94 14.71 10.65 0.90
CA PRO A 94 15.78 10.15 1.78
C PRO A 94 15.65 8.64 2.03
N ALA A 95 16.76 7.97 2.32
CA ALA A 95 16.78 6.52 2.56
C ALA A 95 15.95 6.09 3.79
N GLN A 96 15.67 7.03 4.69
CA GLN A 96 14.86 6.83 5.89
C GLN A 96 13.83 7.95 6.01
N LEU A 97 12.59 7.55 6.29
CA LEU A 97 11.48 8.44 6.64
C LEU A 97 11.46 8.66 8.14
N SER A 98 11.50 9.93 8.54
CA SER A 98 11.50 10.33 9.95
C SER A 98 10.21 9.89 10.65
N LYS A 99 10.35 9.17 11.77
CA LYS A 99 9.23 8.77 12.62
C LYS A 99 8.43 9.96 13.13
N ASP A 100 9.08 11.10 13.36
CA ASP A 100 8.41 12.29 13.91
C ASP A 100 7.48 12.91 12.88
N VAL A 101 7.92 12.93 11.61
CA VAL A 101 7.07 13.33 10.47
C VAL A 101 5.92 12.35 10.29
N LEU A 102 6.19 11.04 10.33
CA LEU A 102 5.15 10.01 10.20
C LEU A 102 4.10 10.11 11.32
N ASN A 103 4.53 10.35 12.56
CA ASN A 103 3.62 10.55 13.70
C ASN A 103 2.75 11.82 13.54
N ALA A 104 3.20 12.81 12.80
CA ALA A 104 2.41 14.01 12.48
C ALA A 104 1.33 13.78 11.41
N MET A 105 1.37 12.65 10.68
CA MET A 105 0.41 12.33 9.62
C MET A 105 -0.95 11.80 10.12
N GLY A 106 -1.25 11.91 11.43
CA GLY A 106 -2.59 11.62 11.96
C GLY A 106 -2.98 10.13 11.92
N PHE A 107 -2.02 9.22 12.06
CA PHE A 107 -2.30 7.82 12.37
C PHE A 107 -2.94 7.71 13.77
N CYS A 108 -3.90 6.80 13.93
CA CYS A 108 -4.56 6.48 15.18
C CYS A 108 -4.18 5.07 15.66
N GLY A 109 -4.13 4.84 16.97
CA GLY A 109 -3.92 3.49 17.53
C GLY A 109 -2.47 3.08 17.81
N GLY A 110 -1.49 3.95 17.57
CA GLY A 110 -0.10 3.76 17.97
C GLY A 110 0.83 4.86 17.45
N ALA A 111 2.13 4.70 17.70
CA ALA A 111 3.16 5.66 17.28
C ALA A 111 4.34 4.94 16.63
N PHE A 112 4.93 5.57 15.62
CA PHE A 112 6.20 5.15 15.04
C PHE A 112 7.32 5.42 16.06
N THR A 113 8.00 4.35 16.48
CA THR A 113 9.08 4.43 17.48
C THR A 113 10.46 4.55 16.86
N ALA A 114 10.58 4.22 15.58
CA ALA A 114 11.80 4.27 14.78
C ALA A 114 11.50 4.76 13.36
N ASP A 115 12.53 5.31 12.71
CA ASP A 115 12.47 5.73 11.32
C ASP A 115 12.24 4.52 10.41
N ILE A 116 11.51 4.73 9.30
CA ILE A 116 11.17 3.68 8.35
C ILE A 116 12.07 3.77 7.13
N GLN A 117 12.67 2.66 6.75
CA GLN A 117 13.51 2.63 5.56
C GLN A 117 12.64 2.71 4.30
N THR A 118 12.93 3.69 3.44
CA THR A 118 12.14 4.00 2.23
C THR A 118 12.09 2.83 1.26
N TRP A 119 13.17 2.01 1.18
CA TRP A 119 13.21 0.82 0.32
C TRP A 119 12.06 -0.15 0.59
N ARG A 120 11.52 -0.18 1.82
CA ARG A 120 10.42 -1.07 2.16
C ARG A 120 9.17 -0.74 1.34
N LEU A 121 8.86 0.54 1.20
CA LEU A 121 7.71 1.03 0.44
C LEU A 121 7.93 0.92 -1.07
N VAL A 122 9.18 1.07 -1.52
CA VAL A 122 9.58 0.83 -2.92
C VAL A 122 9.30 -0.62 -3.30
N GLU A 123 9.76 -1.59 -2.50
CA GLU A 123 9.51 -3.01 -2.76
C GLU A 123 8.03 -3.37 -2.77
N VAL A 124 7.23 -2.81 -1.86
CA VAL A 124 5.77 -3.02 -1.89
C VAL A 124 5.18 -2.50 -3.19
N SER A 125 5.56 -1.29 -3.61
CA SER A 125 5.05 -0.68 -4.85
C SER A 125 5.41 -1.52 -6.09
N GLU A 126 6.65 -1.99 -6.17
CA GLU A 126 7.11 -2.85 -7.27
C GLU A 126 6.41 -4.22 -7.25
N ALA A 127 6.22 -4.82 -6.08
CA ALA A 127 5.52 -6.09 -5.94
C ALA A 127 4.03 -5.96 -6.33
N VAL A 128 3.36 -4.86 -6.01
CA VAL A 128 1.97 -4.63 -6.46
C VAL A 128 1.92 -4.47 -7.98
N ILE A 129 2.85 -3.75 -8.62
CA ILE A 129 2.91 -3.68 -10.09
C ILE A 129 3.11 -5.07 -10.69
N ASP A 130 4.06 -5.85 -10.17
CA ASP A 130 4.30 -7.22 -10.64
C ASP A 130 3.09 -8.13 -10.43
N LEU A 131 2.30 -7.91 -9.36
CA LEU A 131 1.04 -8.59 -9.14
C LEU A 131 -0.02 -8.21 -10.18
N LEU A 132 -0.19 -6.91 -10.46
CA LEU A 132 -1.12 -6.41 -11.48
C LEU A 132 -0.71 -6.84 -12.90
N ASP A 133 0.58 -7.01 -13.16
CA ASP A 133 1.12 -7.55 -14.41
C ASP A 133 1.01 -9.09 -14.49
N GLY A 134 0.50 -9.75 -13.46
CA GLY A 134 0.32 -11.21 -13.41
C GLY A 134 1.62 -12.01 -13.26
N LYS A 135 2.73 -11.35 -12.89
CA LYS A 135 4.04 -12.00 -12.66
C LYS A 135 4.10 -12.73 -11.33
N ILE A 136 3.25 -12.35 -10.37
CA ILE A 136 3.14 -13.01 -9.07
C ILE A 136 2.06 -14.11 -9.14
N GLY A 137 2.50 -15.36 -8.97
CA GLY A 137 1.65 -16.55 -8.96
C GLY A 137 1.36 -17.12 -7.56
N SER A 138 1.90 -16.51 -6.50
CA SER A 138 1.74 -16.97 -5.13
C SER A 138 0.30 -16.82 -4.63
N THR A 139 -0.07 -17.66 -3.67
CA THR A 139 -1.40 -17.71 -3.04
C THR A 139 -1.26 -17.49 -1.53
N ALA A 140 -2.38 -17.43 -0.81
CA ALA A 140 -2.37 -17.22 0.64
C ALA A 140 -1.61 -18.32 1.42
N SER A 141 -1.39 -19.50 0.83
CA SER A 141 -0.58 -20.55 1.45
C SER A 141 0.93 -20.32 1.33
N ASP A 142 1.39 -19.40 0.49
CA ASP A 142 2.80 -19.10 0.28
C ASP A 142 3.24 -17.90 1.14
N THR A 143 4.13 -18.17 2.09
CA THR A 143 4.70 -17.16 3.01
C THR A 143 6.16 -16.85 2.71
N SER A 144 6.71 -17.36 1.60
CA SER A 144 8.13 -17.20 1.25
C SER A 144 8.49 -15.77 0.82
N PHE A 145 7.52 -15.00 0.36
CA PHE A 145 7.70 -13.65 -0.15
C PHE A 145 6.87 -12.64 0.66
N MET A 146 7.58 -11.69 1.29
CA MET A 146 7.00 -10.56 2.03
C MET A 146 7.76 -9.27 1.71
N PRO A 147 7.34 -8.52 0.68
CA PRO A 147 8.06 -7.32 0.26
C PRO A 147 8.12 -6.28 1.38
N GLY A 148 9.24 -5.57 1.47
CA GLY A 148 9.47 -4.57 2.52
C GLY A 148 9.61 -5.13 3.94
N CYS A 149 9.63 -6.46 4.13
CA CYS A 149 9.73 -7.11 5.44
C CYS A 149 11.13 -7.69 5.74
N GLY A 150 12.06 -7.62 4.78
CA GLY A 150 13.44 -8.09 4.95
C GLY A 150 14.26 -7.35 6.01
N PRO A 151 15.46 -7.86 6.33
CA PRO A 151 16.40 -7.16 7.20
C PRO A 151 16.78 -5.80 6.62
N ALA A 152 17.18 -4.88 7.49
CA ALA A 152 17.72 -3.59 7.07
C ALA A 152 18.87 -3.79 6.06
N ARG A 153 18.80 -3.04 4.95
CA ARG A 153 19.86 -2.95 3.94
C ARG A 153 20.75 -1.76 4.21
#